data_AF-A0A7Y2AC77-F1
#
_entry.id   AF-A0A7Y2AC77-F1
#
_cell.length_a   1.000
_cell.length_b   1.000
_cell.length_c   1.000
_cell.angle_alpha   90.00
_cell.angle_beta   90.00
_cell.angle_gamma   90.00
#
_symmetry.space_group_name_H-M   'P 1'
#
loop_
_entity.id
_entity.type
_entity.pdbx_description
1 polymer ?
#
loop_
_entity_poly.entity_id
_entity_poly.type
_entity_poly.pdbx_seq_one_letter_code
_entity_poly.pdbx_strand_id
1 'polypeptide(L)'
;MIIRILFISMILFSLSACSSVENHDGFSLRDQKQVVLGQDGNSEFIVWEFDNEESLWEFDLGEVHGIDTYRDSLIDRLGEQRFKEAVQKERAQDLVSEAILAGSDGDKINAHLVHSGEKGLVRKIGRLEAQLLNYQLMRYPLLSHPTEFHGFIGFNPREDKYRVYFGASDTEWPPKPHLLLDAIDNDLKNGWQLKYHLHNHYSDAAGDYIGILAPSLADAQYFKFL
;
A
#
# COMPACT_ATOMS: atom_id res chain seq x y z
N MET A 1 -75.10 -25.11 -24.81
CA MET A 1 -73.94 -26.00 -25.06
C MET A 1 -72.80 -25.13 -25.57
N ILE A 2 -71.63 -25.21 -24.90
CA ILE A 2 -70.37 -24.50 -25.16
C ILE A 2 -70.35 -23.00 -24.79
N ILE A 3 -69.97 -22.72 -23.53
CA ILE A 3 -69.41 -21.43 -23.10
C ILE A 3 -67.90 -21.63 -23.02
N ARG A 4 -67.13 -20.97 -23.90
CA ARG A 4 -65.67 -20.97 -23.90
C ARG A 4 -65.18 -19.98 -22.84
N ILE A 5 -64.53 -20.48 -21.81
CA ILE A 5 -63.81 -19.69 -20.80
C ILE A 5 -62.48 -19.27 -21.43
N LEU A 6 -62.28 -17.96 -21.61
CA LEU A 6 -61.05 -17.37 -22.10
C LEU A 6 -60.04 -17.30 -20.94
N PHE A 7 -59.01 -18.14 -20.95
CA PHE A 7 -57.87 -18.05 -20.03
C PHE A 7 -56.97 -16.90 -20.48
N ILE A 8 -56.98 -15.80 -19.73
CA ILE A 8 -56.00 -14.71 -19.87
C ILE A 8 -54.73 -15.17 -19.14
N SER A 9 -53.71 -15.58 -19.90
CA SER A 9 -52.34 -15.76 -19.39
C SER A 9 -51.74 -14.39 -19.12
N MET A 10 -51.60 -14.06 -17.84
CA MET A 10 -50.88 -12.89 -17.36
C MET A 10 -49.39 -13.22 -17.38
N ILE A 11 -48.68 -12.77 -18.42
CA ILE A 11 -47.22 -12.85 -18.53
C ILE A 11 -46.64 -11.84 -17.53
N LEU A 12 -46.11 -12.33 -16.40
CA LEU A 12 -45.24 -11.54 -15.55
C LEU A 12 -43.93 -11.27 -16.31
N PHE A 13 -43.73 -10.02 -16.74
CA PHE A 13 -42.41 -9.54 -17.10
C PHE A 13 -41.61 -9.33 -15.82
N SER A 14 -40.74 -10.29 -15.49
CA SER A 14 -39.65 -10.10 -14.54
C SER A 14 -38.74 -9.01 -15.12
N LEU A 15 -38.87 -7.78 -14.63
CA LEU A 15 -37.84 -6.76 -14.80
C LEU A 15 -36.63 -7.23 -14.00
N SER A 16 -35.79 -8.05 -14.65
CA SER A 16 -34.40 -8.21 -14.22
C SER A 16 -33.77 -6.84 -14.34
N ALA A 17 -33.67 -6.15 -13.20
CA ALA A 17 -32.75 -5.04 -13.04
C ALA A 17 -31.38 -5.59 -13.43
N CYS A 18 -30.92 -5.26 -14.64
CA CYS A 18 -29.51 -5.19 -14.91
C CYS A 18 -28.99 -4.12 -13.96
N SER A 19 -28.54 -4.54 -12.78
CA SER A 19 -27.46 -3.86 -12.11
C SER A 19 -26.35 -3.79 -13.17
N SER A 20 -26.20 -2.63 -13.81
CA SER A 20 -24.93 -2.28 -14.41
C SER A 20 -23.93 -2.52 -13.30
N VAL A 21 -23.12 -3.55 -13.46
CA VAL A 21 -21.84 -3.61 -12.78
C VAL A 21 -21.15 -2.37 -13.32
N GLU A 22 -21.23 -1.27 -12.56
CA GLU A 22 -20.36 -0.14 -12.78
C GLU A 22 -18.97 -0.76 -12.75
N ASN A 23 -18.32 -0.79 -13.92
CA ASN A 23 -16.87 -0.91 -13.94
C ASN A 23 -16.42 0.25 -13.06
N HIS A 24 -16.06 -0.04 -11.81
CA HIS A 24 -15.37 0.91 -10.98
C HIS A 24 -14.11 1.26 -11.75
N ASP A 25 -14.14 2.40 -12.45
CA ASP A 25 -12.93 3.06 -12.94
C ASP A 25 -11.97 3.10 -11.75
N GLY A 26 -10.88 2.33 -11.86
CA GLY A 26 -10.04 2.01 -10.73
C GLY A 26 -9.46 3.27 -10.09
N PHE A 27 -9.52 3.37 -8.77
CA PHE A 27 -8.85 4.44 -8.03
C PHE A 27 -7.34 4.44 -8.34
N SER A 28 -6.83 5.56 -8.85
CA SER A 28 -5.43 5.79 -9.19
C SER A 28 -4.97 7.13 -8.61
N LEU A 29 -3.89 7.12 -7.82
CA LEU A 29 -3.34 8.34 -7.21
C LEU A 29 -2.87 9.36 -8.23
N ARG A 30 -2.51 8.91 -9.45
CA ARG A 30 -2.05 9.80 -10.53
C ARG A 30 -3.16 10.71 -11.06
N ASP A 31 -4.41 10.28 -10.92
CA ASP A 31 -5.58 11.01 -11.39
C ASP A 31 -6.21 11.86 -10.27
N GLN A 32 -5.70 11.73 -9.05
CA GLN A 32 -6.15 12.50 -7.90
C GLN A 32 -5.47 13.87 -7.86
N LYS A 33 -6.22 14.87 -7.38
CA LYS A 33 -5.66 16.20 -7.16
C LYS A 33 -4.62 16.15 -6.05
N GLN A 34 -3.39 16.54 -6.38
CA GLN A 34 -2.30 16.65 -5.42
C GLN A 34 -1.96 18.11 -5.09
N VAL A 35 -1.49 18.33 -3.87
CA VAL A 35 -0.89 19.59 -3.41
C VAL A 35 0.60 19.34 -3.18
N VAL A 36 1.46 20.06 -3.90
CA VAL A 36 2.90 20.00 -3.70
C VAL A 36 3.25 20.87 -2.48
N LEU A 37 3.81 20.26 -1.44
CA LEU A 37 4.31 20.98 -0.26
C LEU A 37 5.65 21.67 -0.57
N GLY A 38 6.49 21.00 -1.37
CA GLY A 38 7.79 21.53 -1.77
C GLY A 38 8.71 20.47 -2.37
N GLN A 39 9.95 20.89 -2.61
CA GLN A 39 11.05 20.04 -3.05
C GLN A 39 12.30 20.35 -2.21
N ASP A 40 13.11 19.32 -1.96
CA ASP A 40 14.44 19.44 -1.36
C ASP A 40 15.43 18.62 -2.19
N GLY A 41 16.22 19.31 -3.03
CA GLY A 41 17.05 18.67 -4.04
C GLY A 41 16.21 17.85 -5.04
N ASN A 42 16.44 16.54 -5.05
CA ASN A 42 15.73 15.53 -5.86
C ASN A 42 14.49 14.95 -5.16
N SER A 43 14.19 15.40 -3.95
CA SER A 43 13.07 14.91 -3.16
C SER A 43 11.81 15.72 -3.47
N GLU A 44 10.68 15.04 -3.63
CA GLU A 44 9.36 15.67 -3.74
C GLU A 44 8.51 15.36 -2.51
N PHE A 45 7.72 16.34 -2.10
CA PHE A 45 6.80 16.21 -0.97
C PHE A 45 5.41 16.67 -1.41
N ILE A 46 4.46 15.75 -1.39
CA ILE A 46 3.12 15.93 -1.93
C ILE A 46 2.07 15.45 -0.95
N VAL A 47 0.87 16.04 -1.06
CA VAL A 47 -0.28 15.70 -0.25
C VAL A 47 -1.47 15.43 -1.15
N TRP A 48 -2.19 14.35 -0.85
CA TRP A 48 -3.51 14.09 -1.38
C TRP A 48 -4.55 14.09 -0.29
N GLU A 49 -5.79 14.40 -0.64
CA GLU A 49 -6.94 14.32 0.24
C GLU A 49 -8.07 13.57 -0.49
N PHE A 50 -8.73 12.66 0.23
CA PHE A 50 -9.80 11.82 -0.28
C PHE A 50 -10.95 11.78 0.72
N ASP A 51 -12.16 11.56 0.21
CA ASP A 51 -13.29 11.17 1.04
C ASP A 51 -13.03 9.77 1.63
N ASN A 52 -13.61 9.50 2.80
CA ASN A 52 -13.51 8.20 3.45
C ASN A 52 -14.35 7.15 2.71
N GLU A 53 -13.73 6.52 1.71
CA GLU A 53 -14.34 5.42 0.96
C GLU A 53 -13.75 4.07 1.40
N GLU A 54 -14.62 3.06 1.56
CA GLU A 54 -14.21 1.68 1.86
C GLU A 54 -13.31 1.10 0.74
N SER A 55 -13.55 1.55 -0.50
CA SER A 55 -12.83 1.19 -1.71
C SER A 55 -11.31 1.42 -1.60
N LEU A 56 -10.87 2.39 -0.79
CA LEU A 56 -9.44 2.69 -0.55
C LEU A 56 -8.70 1.56 0.18
N TRP A 57 -9.43 0.70 0.89
CA TRP A 57 -8.88 -0.31 1.79
C TRP A 57 -9.10 -1.75 1.29
N GLU A 58 -9.75 -1.90 0.14
CA GLU A 58 -10.02 -3.20 -0.46
C GLU A 58 -8.72 -3.91 -0.91
N PHE A 59 -8.75 -5.25 -0.92
CA PHE A 59 -7.64 -6.07 -1.40
C PHE A 59 -7.72 -6.37 -2.91
N ASP A 60 -8.83 -5.99 -3.56
CA ASP A 60 -8.88 -5.89 -5.01
C ASP A 60 -8.21 -4.57 -5.40
N LEU A 61 -6.99 -4.66 -5.92
CA LEU A 61 -6.16 -3.48 -6.17
C LEU A 61 -6.60 -2.72 -7.42
N GLY A 62 -7.43 -3.32 -8.28
CA GLY A 62 -7.62 -2.84 -9.65
C GLY A 62 -6.29 -2.82 -10.42
N GLU A 63 -6.15 -1.84 -11.31
CA GLU A 63 -4.96 -1.71 -12.15
C GLU A 63 -3.82 -0.98 -11.42
N VAL A 64 -2.70 -1.70 -11.20
CA VAL A 64 -1.49 -1.21 -10.52
C VAL A 64 -0.25 -1.52 -11.36
N HIS A 65 -0.20 -0.94 -12.56
CA HIS A 65 0.82 -1.22 -13.59
C HIS A 65 2.27 -1.29 -13.11
N GLY A 66 2.68 -0.38 -12.21
CA GLY A 66 4.04 -0.36 -11.67
C GLY A 66 4.35 -1.61 -10.85
N ILE A 67 3.38 -2.08 -10.05
CA ILE A 67 3.49 -3.32 -9.27
C ILE A 67 3.51 -4.53 -10.20
N ASP A 68 2.63 -4.58 -11.21
CA ASP A 68 2.62 -5.67 -12.18
C ASP A 68 3.93 -5.75 -12.95
N THR A 69 4.45 -4.61 -13.45
CA THR A 69 5.73 -4.54 -14.14
C THR A 69 6.88 -4.99 -13.25
N TYR A 70 6.86 -4.61 -11.97
CA TYR A 70 7.87 -5.02 -11.00
C TYR A 70 7.82 -6.54 -10.76
N ARG A 71 6.63 -7.10 -10.53
CA ARG A 71 6.43 -8.55 -10.39
C ARG A 71 6.96 -9.30 -11.60
N ASP A 72 6.61 -8.86 -12.80
CA ASP A 72 7.00 -9.53 -14.03
C ASP A 72 8.52 -9.46 -14.22
N SER A 73 9.14 -8.33 -13.89
CA SER A 73 10.61 -8.17 -13.89
C SER A 73 11.31 -9.11 -12.90
N LEU A 74 10.72 -9.35 -11.73
CA LEU A 74 11.25 -10.33 -10.76
C LEU A 74 11.11 -11.77 -11.27
N ILE A 75 9.98 -12.11 -11.90
CA ILE A 75 9.77 -13.43 -12.49
C ILE A 75 10.79 -13.69 -13.60
N ASP A 76 11.02 -12.71 -14.48
CA ASP A 76 12.03 -12.80 -15.55
C ASP A 76 13.45 -12.99 -14.99
N ARG A 77 13.76 -12.34 -13.87
CA ARG A 77 15.08 -12.37 -13.23
C ARG A 77 15.35 -13.63 -12.42
N LEU A 78 14.37 -14.10 -11.66
CA LEU A 78 14.51 -15.18 -10.69
C LEU A 78 14.00 -16.53 -11.21
N GLY A 79 13.09 -16.50 -12.19
CA GLY A 79 12.21 -17.61 -12.51
C GLY A 79 11.02 -17.72 -11.56
N GLU A 80 9.92 -18.29 -12.04
CA GLU A 80 8.64 -18.34 -11.32
C GLU A 80 8.74 -19.07 -9.96
N GLN A 81 9.52 -20.16 -9.90
CA GLN A 81 9.66 -20.95 -8.68
C GLN A 81 10.37 -20.16 -7.57
N ARG A 82 11.53 -19.58 -7.86
CA ARG A 82 12.31 -18.79 -6.89
C ARG A 82 11.56 -17.53 -6.46
N PHE A 83 10.85 -16.89 -7.39
CA PHE A 83 9.96 -15.77 -7.06
C PHE A 83 8.88 -16.17 -6.04
N LYS A 84 8.19 -17.30 -6.27
CA LYS A 84 7.16 -17.80 -5.33
C LYS A 84 7.74 -18.13 -3.96
N GLU A 85 8.91 -18.76 -3.92
CA GLU A 85 9.62 -19.09 -2.67
C GLU A 85 10.01 -17.83 -1.89
N ALA A 86 10.58 -16.84 -2.56
CA ALA A 86 10.97 -15.58 -1.94
C ALA A 86 9.76 -14.81 -1.38
N VAL A 87 8.65 -14.73 -2.14
CA VAL A 87 7.40 -14.14 -1.65
C VAL A 87 6.79 -14.93 -0.49
N GLN A 88 6.84 -16.27 -0.54
CA GLN A 88 6.33 -17.11 0.55
C GLN A 88 7.14 -16.93 1.84
N LYS A 89 8.47 -16.82 1.73
CA LYS A 89 9.35 -16.57 2.87
C LYS A 89 8.96 -15.29 3.59
N GLU A 90 8.81 -14.17 2.89
CA GLU A 90 8.45 -12.89 3.50
C GLU A 90 7.00 -12.85 4.00
N ARG A 91 6.09 -13.65 3.41
CA ARG A 91 4.70 -13.75 3.90
C ARG A 91 4.54 -14.69 5.10
N ALA A 92 5.50 -15.56 5.37
CA ALA A 92 5.38 -16.57 6.40
C ALA A 92 5.33 -15.92 7.80
N GLN A 93 4.39 -16.38 8.61
CA GLN A 93 4.16 -15.98 10.00
C GLN A 93 4.60 -17.07 10.99
N ASP A 94 5.63 -17.84 10.62
CA ASP A 94 6.13 -18.98 11.40
C ASP A 94 7.66 -19.12 11.25
N LEU A 95 8.35 -18.01 10.95
CA LEU A 95 9.81 -17.98 10.98
C LEU A 95 10.28 -17.88 12.43
N VAL A 96 9.99 -18.91 13.23
CA VAL A 96 10.72 -19.16 14.48
C VAL A 96 12.06 -19.78 14.11
N SER A 97 12.91 -18.99 13.46
CA SER A 97 14.30 -19.41 13.31
C SER A 97 15.01 -19.12 14.62
N GLU A 98 15.32 -20.17 15.38
CA GLU A 98 16.23 -20.11 16.54
C GLU A 98 17.57 -19.40 16.20
N ALA A 99 17.95 -19.32 14.92
CA ALA A 99 19.12 -18.59 14.44
C ALA A 99 18.95 -17.06 14.43
N ILE A 100 17.73 -16.52 14.47
CA ILE A 100 17.46 -15.07 14.59
C ILE A 100 17.71 -14.59 16.03
N LEU A 101 17.45 -15.45 17.02
CA LEU A 101 17.60 -15.16 18.45
C LEU A 101 19.06 -15.24 18.94
N ALA A 102 20.00 -15.72 18.12
CA ALA A 102 21.39 -15.87 18.49
C ALA A 102 22.23 -14.57 18.40
N GLY A 103 21.60 -13.42 18.09
CA GLY A 103 22.27 -12.13 18.00
C GLY A 103 21.49 -10.98 18.63
N SER A 104 22.20 -9.99 19.17
CA SER A 104 21.63 -8.75 19.73
C SER A 104 21.36 -7.67 18.67
N ASP A 105 21.10 -8.08 17.43
CA ASP A 105 20.92 -7.19 16.29
C ASP A 105 19.46 -6.72 16.22
N GLY A 106 19.25 -5.40 16.30
CA GLY A 106 17.91 -4.82 16.42
C GLY A 106 16.99 -5.17 15.24
N ASP A 107 17.54 -5.24 14.04
CA ASP A 107 16.80 -5.56 12.81
C ASP A 107 16.29 -7.01 12.84
N LYS A 108 17.12 -7.93 13.35
CA LYS A 108 16.75 -9.34 13.53
C LYS A 108 15.63 -9.51 14.55
N ILE A 109 15.69 -8.76 15.65
CA ILE A 109 14.63 -8.76 16.67
C ILE A 109 13.32 -8.24 16.05
N ASN A 110 13.35 -7.15 15.30
CA ASN A 110 12.17 -6.60 14.64
C ASN A 110 11.57 -7.59 13.64
N ALA A 111 12.41 -8.23 12.81
CA ALA A 111 11.96 -9.28 11.90
C ALA A 111 11.29 -10.43 12.65
N HIS A 112 11.91 -10.91 13.73
CA HIS A 112 11.28 -11.95 14.55
C HIS A 112 9.91 -11.53 15.07
N LEU A 113 9.78 -10.32 15.61
CA LEU A 113 8.52 -9.81 16.18
C LEU A 113 7.40 -9.69 15.15
N VAL A 114 7.74 -9.36 13.89
CA VAL A 114 6.75 -9.27 12.80
C VAL A 114 6.38 -10.66 12.29
N HIS A 115 7.34 -11.55 12.09
CA HIS A 115 7.10 -12.89 11.54
C HIS A 115 6.61 -13.91 12.58
N SER A 116 6.67 -13.61 13.88
CA SER A 116 6.06 -14.43 14.94
C SER A 116 4.59 -14.09 15.20
N GLY A 117 4.10 -12.98 14.62
CA GLY A 117 2.76 -12.47 14.89
C GLY A 117 2.63 -11.65 16.18
N GLU A 118 3.70 -11.48 16.98
CA GLU A 118 3.61 -10.85 18.30
C GLU A 118 3.21 -9.36 18.23
N LYS A 119 3.64 -8.64 17.19
CA LYS A 119 3.34 -7.20 17.01
C LYS A 119 2.34 -6.91 15.88
N GLY A 120 1.67 -7.94 15.38
CA GLY A 120 0.72 -7.84 14.28
C GLY A 120 0.96 -8.93 13.23
N LEU A 121 0.10 -8.96 12.21
CA LEU A 121 0.17 -9.96 11.15
C LEU A 121 0.63 -9.31 9.85
N VAL A 122 1.54 -10.00 9.13
CA VAL A 122 1.78 -9.72 7.71
C VAL A 122 0.49 -10.02 6.96
N ARG A 123 -0.01 -9.01 6.23
CA ARG A 123 -1.23 -9.10 5.43
C ARG A 123 -0.97 -8.68 3.98
N LYS A 124 -1.96 -8.92 3.12
CA LYS A 124 -1.97 -8.32 1.79
C LYS A 124 -2.02 -6.79 1.91
N ILE A 125 -1.33 -6.14 0.98
CA ILE A 125 -1.43 -4.69 0.76
C ILE A 125 -2.86 -4.34 0.31
N GLY A 126 -3.41 -3.23 0.82
CA GLY A 126 -4.70 -2.69 0.38
C GLY A 126 -4.55 -1.71 -0.80
N ARG A 127 -5.66 -1.30 -1.41
CA ARG A 127 -5.68 -0.47 -2.63
C ARG A 127 -4.89 0.84 -2.49
N LEU A 128 -5.13 1.64 -1.44
CA LEU A 128 -4.43 2.91 -1.24
C LEU A 128 -2.92 2.72 -1.06
N GLU A 129 -2.52 1.72 -0.25
CA GLU A 129 -1.12 1.37 -0.02
C GLU A 129 -0.44 0.93 -1.33
N ALA A 130 -1.13 0.12 -2.13
CA ALA A 130 -0.65 -0.32 -3.43
C ALA A 130 -0.51 0.85 -4.40
N GLN A 131 -1.44 1.80 -4.38
CA GLN A 131 -1.32 2.99 -5.23
C GLN A 131 -0.15 3.88 -4.83
N LEU A 132 0.20 3.98 -3.54
CA LEU A 132 1.40 4.72 -3.11
C LEU A 132 2.69 4.07 -3.64
N LEU A 133 2.79 2.75 -3.53
CA LEU A 133 3.91 2.00 -4.12
C LEU A 133 3.92 2.10 -5.64
N ASN A 134 2.76 1.98 -6.29
CA ASN A 134 2.59 2.12 -7.73
C ASN A 134 3.07 3.50 -8.21
N TYR A 135 2.69 4.58 -7.52
CA TYR A 135 3.14 5.93 -7.84
C TYR A 135 4.67 6.04 -7.85
N GLN A 136 5.34 5.48 -6.83
CA GLN A 136 6.81 5.46 -6.79
C GLN A 136 7.42 4.59 -7.89
N LEU A 137 6.90 3.38 -8.11
CA LEU A 137 7.38 2.45 -9.14
C LEU A 137 7.28 3.01 -10.56
N MET A 138 6.26 3.84 -10.82
CA MET A 138 6.08 4.52 -12.10
C MET A 138 7.08 5.68 -12.30
N ARG A 139 7.64 6.23 -11.22
CA ARG A 139 8.71 7.25 -11.28
C ARG A 139 10.07 6.59 -11.42
N TYR A 140 10.32 5.58 -10.60
CA TYR A 140 11.60 4.87 -10.51
C TYR A 140 11.36 3.35 -10.41
N PRO A 141 11.65 2.58 -11.48
CA PRO A 141 11.47 1.13 -11.45
C PRO A 141 12.41 0.48 -10.43
N LEU A 142 11.84 -0.08 -9.36
CA LEU A 142 12.57 -0.49 -8.15
C LEU A 142 13.71 -1.48 -8.42
N LEU A 143 13.56 -2.36 -9.41
CA LEU A 143 14.59 -3.35 -9.76
C LEU A 143 15.88 -2.72 -10.32
N SER A 144 15.74 -1.63 -11.09
CA SER A 144 16.88 -0.96 -11.75
C SER A 144 17.32 0.32 -11.03
N HIS A 145 16.41 0.92 -10.26
CA HIS A 145 16.62 2.18 -9.57
C HIS A 145 15.97 2.09 -8.17
N PRO A 146 16.65 1.42 -7.23
CA PRO A 146 16.10 1.17 -5.91
C PRO A 146 15.86 2.48 -5.16
N THR A 147 14.65 2.64 -4.64
CA THR A 147 14.22 3.84 -3.91
C THR A 147 13.24 3.47 -2.82
N GLU A 148 13.14 4.34 -1.81
CA GLU A 148 12.12 4.25 -0.78
C GLU A 148 11.32 5.57 -0.67
N PHE A 149 10.09 5.48 -0.16
CA PHE A 149 9.22 6.62 0.09
C PHE A 149 8.67 6.63 1.52
N HIS A 150 8.35 7.80 2.06
CA HIS A 150 7.46 7.94 3.21
C HIS A 150 6.02 8.14 2.76
N GLY A 151 5.08 7.42 3.36
CA GLY A 151 3.64 7.66 3.25
C GLY A 151 3.00 7.73 4.63
N PHE A 152 2.63 8.94 5.07
CA PHE A 152 1.86 9.15 6.29
C PHE A 152 0.38 9.28 5.93
N ILE A 153 -0.50 8.61 6.67
CA ILE A 153 -1.94 8.67 6.43
C ILE A 153 -2.62 9.25 7.66
N GLY A 154 -3.22 10.41 7.50
CA GLY A 154 -4.07 11.08 8.49
C GLY A 154 -5.56 10.88 8.19
N PHE A 155 -6.38 10.91 9.23
CA PHE A 155 -7.84 10.87 9.15
C PHE A 155 -8.44 12.02 9.96
N ASN A 156 -9.40 12.73 9.37
CA ASN A 156 -10.18 13.75 10.05
C ASN A 156 -11.61 13.26 10.29
N PRO A 157 -12.00 12.95 11.54
CA PRO A 157 -13.34 12.42 11.82
C PRO A 157 -14.47 13.45 11.69
N ARG A 158 -14.15 14.76 11.66
CA ARG A 158 -15.17 15.81 11.49
C ARG A 158 -15.54 16.00 10.02
N GLU A 159 -14.54 15.86 9.16
CA GLU A 159 -14.68 16.01 7.71
C GLU A 159 -14.92 14.67 7.01
N ASP A 160 -14.71 13.56 7.71
CA ASP A 160 -14.77 12.20 7.20
C ASP A 160 -13.85 11.98 5.99
N LYS A 161 -12.59 12.38 6.16
CA LYS A 161 -11.59 12.41 5.10
C LYS A 161 -10.26 11.79 5.49
N TYR A 162 -9.60 11.20 4.50
CA TYR A 162 -8.21 10.82 4.58
C TYR A 162 -7.31 11.86 3.91
N ARG A 163 -6.11 12.01 4.46
CA ARG A 163 -5.03 12.80 3.87
C ARG A 163 -3.77 11.98 3.87
N VAL A 164 -3.11 11.91 2.73
CA VAL A 164 -1.86 11.18 2.55
C VAL A 164 -0.73 12.16 2.30
N TYR A 165 0.29 12.13 3.14
CA TYR A 165 1.51 12.93 3.00
C TYR A 165 2.60 12.00 2.49
N PHE A 166 3.12 12.29 1.31
CA PHE A 166 4.06 11.44 0.61
C PHE A 166 5.35 12.18 0.33
N GLY A 167 6.47 11.53 0.64
CA GLY A 167 7.81 12.06 0.39
C GLY A 167 8.67 10.99 -0.24
N ALA A 168 9.24 11.27 -1.41
CA ALA A 168 10.11 10.33 -2.09
C ALA A 168 11.19 11.06 -2.89
N SER A 169 12.30 10.37 -3.13
CA SER A 169 13.42 10.85 -3.94
C SER A 169 13.78 9.82 -5.02
N ASP A 170 14.82 10.12 -5.79
CA ASP A 170 15.49 9.16 -6.68
C ASP A 170 16.69 8.47 -6.00
N THR A 171 16.74 8.48 -4.65
CA THR A 171 17.80 7.82 -3.88
C THR A 171 17.29 6.61 -3.12
N GLU A 172 18.22 5.77 -2.71
CA GLU A 172 17.97 4.51 -1.99
C GLU A 172 17.21 4.68 -0.67
N TRP A 173 17.34 5.83 -0.02
CA TRP A 173 16.72 6.08 1.29
C TRP A 173 15.55 7.04 1.17
N PRO A 174 14.53 6.93 2.04
CA PRO A 174 13.48 7.92 2.12
C PRO A 174 14.08 9.31 2.39
N PRO A 175 13.53 10.38 1.79
CA PRO A 175 14.01 11.72 2.07
C PRO A 175 13.69 12.15 3.49
N LYS A 176 14.48 13.06 4.07
CA LYS A 176 14.22 13.60 5.40
C LYS A 176 12.83 14.25 5.44
N PRO A 177 11.90 13.79 6.29
CA PRO A 177 10.47 14.12 6.15
C PRO A 177 10.07 15.46 6.77
N HIS A 178 10.99 16.40 6.98
CA HIS A 178 10.74 17.67 7.67
C HIS A 178 9.51 18.43 7.15
N LEU A 179 9.37 18.58 5.83
CA LEU A 179 8.19 19.22 5.22
C LEU A 179 6.88 18.45 5.46
N LEU A 180 6.94 17.11 5.51
CA LEU A 180 5.76 16.30 5.84
C LEU A 180 5.40 16.46 7.31
N LEU A 181 6.38 16.43 8.20
CA LEU A 181 6.18 16.56 9.64
C LEU A 181 5.60 17.93 10.00
N ASP A 182 6.09 19.01 9.41
CA ASP A 182 5.52 20.35 9.60
C ASP A 182 4.05 20.42 9.16
N ALA A 183 3.71 19.81 8.02
CA ALA A 183 2.34 19.73 7.53
C ALA A 183 1.44 18.89 8.45
N ILE A 184 1.92 17.71 8.86
CA ILE A 184 1.21 16.82 9.80
C ILE A 184 0.98 17.54 11.13
N ASP A 185 1.98 18.20 11.70
CA ASP A 185 1.87 18.94 12.96
C ASP A 185 0.82 20.04 12.91
N ASN A 186 0.72 20.74 11.78
CA ASN A 186 -0.33 21.71 11.56
C ASN A 186 -1.71 21.03 11.51
N ASP A 187 -1.84 19.92 10.80
CA ASP A 187 -3.10 19.22 10.64
C ASP A 187 -3.57 18.54 11.94
N LEU A 188 -2.66 18.00 12.75
CA LEU A 188 -2.96 17.48 14.09
C LEU A 188 -3.59 18.56 14.98
N LYS A 189 -3.11 19.81 14.91
CA LYS A 189 -3.71 20.96 15.63
C LYS A 189 -5.11 21.32 15.11
N ASN A 190 -5.44 20.91 13.89
CA ASN A 190 -6.74 21.13 13.25
C ASN A 190 -7.68 19.92 13.33
N GLY A 191 -7.37 18.93 14.18
CA GLY A 191 -8.25 17.80 14.46
C GLY A 191 -8.05 16.57 13.57
N TRP A 192 -7.02 16.57 12.74
CA TRP A 192 -6.57 15.35 12.06
C TRP A 192 -5.93 14.39 13.06
N GLN A 193 -5.96 13.10 12.74
CA GLN A 193 -5.34 12.03 13.51
C GLN A 193 -4.43 11.22 12.60
N LEU A 194 -3.15 11.09 12.95
CA LEU A 194 -2.25 10.18 12.24
C LEU A 194 -2.68 8.73 12.52
N LYS A 195 -2.91 7.96 11.45
CA LYS A 195 -3.35 6.55 11.54
C LYS A 195 -2.25 5.59 11.17
N TYR A 196 -1.52 5.89 10.10
CA TYR A 196 -0.51 4.99 9.54
C TYR A 196 0.72 5.77 9.09
N HIS A 197 1.88 5.11 9.17
CA HIS A 197 3.06 5.45 8.41
C HIS A 197 3.50 4.17 7.70
N LEU A 198 3.73 4.27 6.39
CA LEU A 198 4.24 3.20 5.55
C LEU A 198 5.47 3.69 4.76
N HIS A 199 6.35 2.74 4.43
CA HIS A 199 7.36 2.86 3.40
C HIS A 199 7.57 1.49 2.75
N ASN A 200 8.17 1.47 1.57
CA ASN A 200 8.62 0.23 0.96
C ASN A 200 10.07 -0.06 1.34
N HIS A 201 10.43 -1.34 1.35
CA HIS A 201 11.83 -1.79 1.36
C HIS A 201 12.15 -2.42 0.00
N TYR A 202 13.44 -2.55 -0.28
CA TYR A 202 13.97 -3.37 -1.36
C TYR A 202 15.18 -4.16 -0.87
N SER A 203 15.59 -5.17 -1.64
CA SER A 203 16.83 -5.91 -1.39
C SER A 203 17.68 -5.95 -2.65
N ASP A 204 18.94 -6.34 -2.50
CA ASP A 204 19.80 -6.63 -3.64
C ASP A 204 19.56 -8.06 -4.18
N ALA A 205 20.44 -8.52 -5.08
CA ALA A 205 20.38 -9.85 -5.65
C ALA A 205 20.50 -10.99 -4.64
N ALA A 206 21.17 -10.78 -3.50
CA ALA A 206 21.31 -11.79 -2.44
C ALA A 206 20.01 -11.93 -1.63
N GLY A 207 19.22 -10.86 -1.53
CA GLY A 207 17.87 -10.87 -0.97
C GLY A 207 16.76 -11.07 -2.01
N ASP A 208 17.05 -11.67 -3.17
CA ASP A 208 16.09 -11.93 -4.25
C ASP A 208 15.36 -10.67 -4.76
N TYR A 209 15.94 -9.49 -4.55
CA TYR A 209 15.33 -8.20 -4.83
C TYR A 209 14.02 -7.90 -4.08
N ILE A 210 13.58 -8.77 -3.17
CA ILE A 210 12.34 -8.58 -2.39
C ILE A 210 12.69 -7.90 -1.07
N GLY A 211 12.04 -6.78 -0.77
CA GLY A 211 12.22 -6.08 0.51
C GLY A 211 11.74 -6.93 1.68
N ILE A 212 12.46 -6.82 2.80
CA ILE A 212 12.13 -7.53 4.04
C ILE A 212 10.84 -6.92 4.62
N LEU A 213 9.89 -7.76 5.04
CA LEU A 213 8.66 -7.28 5.68
C LEU A 213 8.84 -7.06 7.19
N ALA A 214 9.84 -6.25 7.56
CA ALA A 214 10.09 -5.88 8.94
C ALA A 214 10.81 -4.52 9.03
N PRO A 215 10.45 -3.67 10.01
CA PRO A 215 11.13 -2.39 10.20
C PRO A 215 12.58 -2.61 10.63
N SER A 216 13.50 -1.81 10.12
CA SER A 216 14.84 -1.69 10.69
C SER A 216 14.78 -1.07 12.09
N LEU A 217 15.89 -1.10 12.81
CA LEU A 217 16.04 -0.40 14.07
C LEU A 217 15.88 1.11 13.89
N ALA A 218 16.34 1.65 12.75
CA ALA A 218 16.16 3.06 12.41
C ALA A 218 14.68 3.39 12.23
N ASP A 219 13.91 2.54 11.55
CA ASP A 219 12.46 2.71 11.37
C ASP A 219 11.74 2.67 12.72
N ALA A 220 12.09 1.74 13.60
CA ALA A 220 11.50 1.65 14.94
C ALA A 220 11.88 2.85 15.82
N GLN A 221 13.11 3.35 15.72
CA GLN A 221 13.57 4.52 16.47
C GLN A 221 12.95 5.81 15.97
N TYR A 222 12.67 5.91 14.66
CA TYR A 222 12.00 7.05 14.05
C TYR A 222 10.71 7.43 14.81
N PHE A 223 9.90 6.45 15.20
CA PHE A 223 8.68 6.68 16.00
C PHE A 223 8.90 7.12 17.45
N LYS A 224 10.12 7.01 18.00
CA LYS A 224 10.43 7.60 19.31
C LYS A 224 10.74 9.09 19.22
N PHE A 225 11.05 9.59 18.02
CA PHE A 225 11.38 10.98 17.76
C PHE A 225 10.19 11.78 17.21
N LEU A 226 9.13 11.10 16.76
CA LEU A 226 7.81 11.68 16.50
C LEU A 226 7.03 11.89 17.80
#